data_AF-A0A1R4B8P8-F1
#
_entry.id   AF-A0A1R4B8P8-F1
#
_cell.length_a   1.000
_cell.length_b   1.000
_cell.length_c   1.000
_cell.angle_alpha   90.00
_cell.angle_beta   90.00
_cell.angle_gamma   90.00
#
_symmetry.space_group_name_H-M   'P 1'
#
loop_
_entity.id
_entity.type
_entity.pdbx_description
1 polymer ?
#
loop_
_entity_poly.entity_id
_entity_poly.type
_entity_poly.pdbx_seq_one_letter_code
_entity_poly.pdbx_strand_id
1 'polypeptide(L)'
;MASYTIETRKLKSGDLRDKTTVFVKQNPRIIHRESKTFKRKTLAKSFGVKRTSELEDQGVFGKDRSVPLGVLLDKFMGDRDLWDKTGRTKRYVLRLLRDCDIAKINSKEIRTSDLIEHCRNRRSGGAGPATINHDIAYLRSVMKKANPVFNIDANVSVFEEAVPVLIDMGLIGTSQKRTRRPTGEELEQLRQSLQRRQTHRPNGNVRIPYLDILDFSILTCMRIGEVCSLRWEDLNQAHKTITVRDRKDPRKKQGNHMIVSPAGRIV
;
A
#
# COMPACT_ATOMS: atom_id res chain seq x y z
N MET A 1 -30.03 15.57 20.62
CA MET A 1 -30.64 14.71 21.67
C MET A 1 -31.53 13.68 21.00
N ALA A 2 -31.36 12.40 21.35
CA ALA A 2 -32.19 11.33 20.82
C ALA A 2 -33.44 11.17 21.69
N SER A 3 -34.56 10.78 21.09
CA SER A 3 -35.80 10.54 21.83
C SER A 3 -36.70 9.59 21.05
N TYR A 4 -37.63 8.92 21.74
CA TYR A 4 -38.55 7.98 21.13
C TYR A 4 -40.00 8.26 21.51
N THR A 5 -40.93 7.93 20.61
CA THR A 5 -42.37 7.92 20.86
C THR A 5 -42.95 6.54 20.55
N ILE A 6 -44.02 6.17 21.24
CA ILE A 6 -44.73 4.90 21.03
C ILE A 6 -46.19 5.22 20.71
N GLU A 7 -46.67 4.74 19.57
CA GLU A 7 -48.05 4.90 19.10
C GLU A 7 -48.68 3.52 18.90
N THR A 8 -49.85 3.29 19.50
CA THR A 8 -50.61 2.06 19.30
C THR A 8 -51.45 2.21 18.02
N ARG A 9 -51.25 1.32 17.05
CA ARG A 9 -51.99 1.27 15.78
C ARG A 9 -52.81 0.00 15.66
N LYS A 10 -54.02 0.13 15.11
CA LYS A 10 -54.87 -1.00 14.73
C LYS A 10 -54.59 -1.36 13.27
N LEU A 11 -54.28 -2.64 13.00
CA LEU A 11 -54.11 -3.15 11.64
C LEU A 11 -55.47 -3.32 10.95
N LYS A 12 -55.46 -3.46 9.61
CA LYS A 12 -56.66 -3.83 8.84
C LYS A 12 -57.27 -5.17 9.30
N SER A 13 -56.46 -6.05 9.91
CA SER A 13 -56.90 -7.31 10.53
C SER A 13 -57.60 -7.14 11.89
N GLY A 14 -57.64 -5.94 12.46
CA GLY A 14 -58.15 -5.67 13.81
C GLY A 14 -57.12 -5.78 14.93
N ASP A 15 -55.95 -6.38 14.67
CA ASP A 15 -54.89 -6.54 15.67
C ASP A 15 -54.25 -5.22 16.09
N LEU A 16 -54.00 -5.06 17.39
CA LEU A 16 -53.24 -3.96 17.95
C LEU A 16 -51.74 -4.20 17.82
N ARG A 17 -51.00 -3.17 17.41
CA ARG A 17 -49.54 -3.16 17.34
C ARG A 17 -48.99 -1.85 17.86
N ASP A 18 -47.85 -1.90 18.54
CA ASP A 18 -47.17 -0.70 19.04
C ASP A 18 -46.02 -0.31 18.12
N LYS A 19 -46.08 0.88 17.52
CA LYS A 19 -45.02 1.44 16.68
C LYS A 19 -44.14 2.35 17.54
N THR A 20 -42.88 1.99 17.67
CA THR A 20 -41.86 2.86 18.27
C THR A 20 -41.20 3.66 17.16
N THR A 21 -41.14 4.98 17.30
CA THR A 21 -40.42 5.89 16.40
C THR A 21 -39.29 6.53 17.19
N VAL A 22 -38.05 6.36 16.74
CA VAL A 22 -36.86 6.99 17.33
C VAL A 22 -36.43 8.12 16.42
N PHE A 23 -36.12 9.28 16.98
CA PHE A 23 -35.66 10.44 16.23
C PHE A 23 -34.56 11.18 16.97
N VAL A 24 -33.65 11.78 16.20
CA VAL A 24 -32.58 12.62 16.74
C VAL A 24 -32.70 14.02 16.17
N LYS A 25 -32.69 15.01 17.08
CA LYS A 25 -32.74 16.43 16.75
C LYS A 25 -31.36 17.06 16.96
N GLN A 26 -30.93 17.86 15.98
CA GLN A 26 -29.75 18.73 16.05
C GLN A 26 -30.17 20.10 15.48
N ASN A 27 -30.21 21.12 16.33
CA ASN A 27 -30.62 22.50 16.02
C ASN A 27 -31.84 22.63 15.08
N PRO A 28 -32.99 23.01 15.65
CA PRO A 28 -34.35 22.43 15.52
C PRO A 28 -34.68 21.32 14.49
N ARG A 29 -33.75 20.87 13.64
CA ARG A 29 -34.00 19.91 12.56
C ARG A 29 -33.89 18.47 13.04
N ILE A 30 -34.76 17.60 12.51
CA ILE A 30 -34.66 16.15 12.70
C ILE A 30 -33.65 15.62 11.67
N ILE A 31 -32.50 15.12 12.15
CA ILE A 31 -31.42 14.60 11.30
C ILE A 31 -31.53 13.10 11.04
N HIS A 32 -32.33 12.38 11.84
CA HIS A 32 -32.58 10.96 11.68
C HIS A 32 -33.92 10.58 12.30
N ARG A 33 -34.64 9.69 11.60
CA ARG A 33 -35.92 9.13 12.04
C ARG A 33 -36.02 7.69 11.58
N GLU A 34 -36.21 6.78 12.51
CA GLU A 34 -36.47 5.37 12.23
C GLU A 34 -37.68 4.89 13.01
N SER A 35 -38.34 3.83 12.55
CA SER A 35 -39.49 3.28 13.25
C SER A 35 -39.58 1.77 13.12
N LYS A 36 -40.03 1.11 14.19
CA LYS A 36 -40.21 -0.34 14.25
C LYS A 36 -41.48 -0.68 15.00
N THR A 37 -42.20 -1.70 14.54
CA THR A 37 -43.51 -2.09 15.11
C THR A 37 -43.41 -3.42 15.84
N PHE A 38 -44.05 -3.53 17.00
CA PHE A 38 -44.02 -4.70 17.87
C PHE A 38 -45.43 -5.20 18.22
N LYS A 39 -45.53 -6.48 18.62
CA LYS A 39 -46.78 -7.09 19.12
C LYS A 39 -47.11 -6.69 20.56
N ARG A 40 -46.08 -6.42 21.38
CA ARG A 40 -46.21 -6.14 22.81
C ARG A 40 -45.59 -4.78 23.13
N LYS A 41 -46.29 -3.98 23.94
CA LYS A 41 -45.84 -2.65 24.39
C LYS A 41 -44.52 -2.68 25.16
N THR A 42 -44.24 -3.76 25.89
CA THR A 42 -42.98 -3.97 26.61
C THR A 42 -41.78 -4.05 25.67
N LEU A 43 -41.90 -4.74 24.54
CA LEU A 43 -40.86 -4.84 23.51
C LEU A 43 -40.66 -3.51 22.76
N ALA A 44 -41.73 -2.76 22.53
CA ALA A 44 -41.67 -1.42 21.97
C ALA A 44 -40.88 -0.46 22.89
N LYS A 45 -41.16 -0.48 24.20
CA LYS A 45 -40.44 0.32 25.19
C LYS A 45 -38.97 -0.06 25.30
N SER A 46 -38.65 -1.35 25.40
CA SER A 46 -37.25 -1.79 25.50
C SER A 46 -36.44 -1.45 24.25
N PHE A 47 -37.04 -1.59 23.06
CA PHE A 47 -36.41 -1.15 21.81
C PHE A 47 -36.15 0.36 21.79
N GLY A 48 -37.15 1.17 22.16
CA GLY A 48 -37.00 2.63 22.23
C GLY A 48 -35.86 3.05 23.15
N VAL A 49 -35.85 2.56 24.39
CA VAL A 49 -34.79 2.88 25.36
C VAL A 49 -33.42 2.44 24.86
N LYS A 50 -33.27 1.19 24.43
CA LYS A 50 -31.99 0.65 23.95
C LYS A 50 -31.46 1.45 22.76
N ARG A 51 -32.31 1.73 21.78
CA ARG A 51 -31.91 2.42 20.55
C ARG A 51 -31.59 3.90 20.77
N THR A 52 -32.31 4.55 21.68
CA THR A 52 -32.02 5.94 22.07
C THR A 52 -30.65 6.03 22.75
N SER A 53 -30.35 5.11 23.68
CA SER A 53 -29.03 5.00 24.31
C SER A 53 -27.92 4.74 23.28
N GLU A 54 -28.12 3.80 22.35
CA GLU A 54 -27.16 3.52 21.27
C GLU A 54 -26.86 4.77 20.43
N LEU A 55 -27.89 5.55 20.08
CA LEU A 55 -27.76 6.79 19.29
C LEU A 55 -27.14 7.94 20.08
N GLU A 56 -27.25 7.94 21.41
CA GLU A 56 -26.57 8.90 22.30
C GLU A 56 -25.10 8.54 22.49
N ASP A 57 -24.77 7.27 22.65
CA ASP A 57 -23.39 6.78 22.84
C ASP A 57 -22.57 6.83 21.55
N GLN A 58 -23.18 6.42 20.42
CA GLN A 58 -22.50 6.30 19.13
C GLN A 58 -22.72 7.51 18.23
N GLY A 59 -23.74 8.33 18.49
CA GLY A 59 -24.21 9.34 17.53
C GLY A 59 -25.04 8.72 16.39
N VAL A 60 -25.82 9.55 15.72
CA VAL A 60 -26.76 9.16 14.64
C VAL A 60 -26.10 8.38 13.51
N PHE A 61 -24.85 8.70 13.21
CA PHE A 61 -24.09 8.16 12.09
C PHE A 61 -22.93 7.26 12.55
N GLY A 62 -22.85 6.92 13.84
CA GLY A 62 -21.63 6.45 14.48
C GLY A 62 -20.63 7.59 14.69
N LYS A 63 -19.65 7.41 15.58
CA LYS A 63 -18.49 8.32 15.66
C LYS A 63 -17.78 8.23 14.31
N ASP A 64 -17.57 9.35 13.63
CA ASP A 64 -16.73 9.34 12.43
C ASP A 64 -15.31 8.97 12.85
N ARG A 65 -14.86 7.78 12.44
CA ARG A 65 -13.50 7.29 12.71
C ARG A 65 -12.58 7.56 11.53
N SER A 66 -12.98 8.43 10.61
CA SER A 66 -12.11 8.90 9.55
C SER A 66 -10.98 9.75 10.13
N VAL A 67 -9.80 9.68 9.51
CA VAL A 67 -8.65 10.51 9.86
C VAL A 67 -7.96 10.96 8.57
N PRO A 68 -7.17 12.04 8.58
CA PRO A 68 -6.32 12.38 7.46
C PRO A 68 -5.39 11.22 7.09
N LEU A 69 -5.16 11.01 5.79
CA LEU A 69 -4.31 9.92 5.30
C LEU A 69 -2.89 9.98 5.87
N GLY A 70 -2.36 11.18 6.16
CA GLY A 70 -1.09 11.38 6.84
C GLY A 70 -1.06 10.72 8.23
N VAL A 71 -2.14 10.86 9.01
CA VAL A 71 -2.27 10.21 10.32
C VAL A 71 -2.33 8.70 10.18
N LEU A 72 -3.04 8.19 9.16
CA LEU A 72 -3.09 6.76 8.88
C LEU A 72 -1.71 6.21 8.47
N LEU A 73 -0.96 6.97 7.66
CA LEU A 73 0.41 6.62 7.27
C LEU A 73 1.34 6.62 8.49
N ASP A 74 1.24 7.61 9.37
CA ASP A 74 2.03 7.69 10.60
C ASP A 74 1.73 6.51 11.54
N LYS A 75 0.45 6.13 11.70
CA LYS A 75 0.05 4.92 12.44
C LYS A 75 0.65 3.65 11.84
N PHE A 76 0.64 3.53 10.51
CA PHE A 76 1.26 2.40 9.83
C PHE A 76 2.78 2.35 10.04
N MET A 77 3.45 3.51 10.05
CA MET A 77 4.89 3.61 10.28
C MET A 77 5.28 3.40 11.75
N GLY A 78 4.40 3.73 12.69
CA GLY A 78 4.62 3.54 14.12
C GLY A 78 4.35 2.12 14.62
N ASP A 79 3.60 1.31 13.87
CA ASP A 79 3.34 -0.09 14.20
C ASP A 79 4.53 -0.99 13.82
N ARG A 80 5.16 -1.64 14.80
CA ARG A 80 6.37 -2.45 14.57
C ARG A 80 6.10 -3.69 13.71
N ASP A 81 4.95 -4.35 13.89
CA ASP A 81 4.60 -5.57 13.16
C ASP A 81 4.38 -5.30 11.67
N LEU A 82 3.87 -4.12 11.34
CA LEU A 82 3.69 -3.65 9.97
C LEU A 82 4.98 -3.02 9.40
N TRP A 83 5.65 -2.17 10.18
CA TRP A 83 6.75 -1.37 9.69
C TRP A 83 8.04 -2.16 9.56
N ASP A 84 8.43 -2.99 10.53
CA ASP A 84 9.75 -3.65 10.56
C ASP A 84 9.97 -4.59 9.36
N LYS A 85 8.91 -5.22 8.87
CA LYS A 85 8.94 -6.11 7.69
C LYS A 85 8.80 -5.36 6.36
N THR A 86 8.59 -4.04 6.38
CA THR A 86 8.40 -3.25 5.17
C THR A 86 9.74 -3.01 4.45
N GLY A 87 9.80 -3.32 3.15
CA GLY A 87 11.01 -3.13 2.35
C GLY A 87 11.35 -1.66 2.05
N ARG A 88 12.63 -1.37 1.74
CA ARG A 88 13.16 -0.01 1.51
C ARG A 88 12.30 0.86 0.59
N THR A 89 11.89 0.32 -0.56
CA THR A 89 11.09 1.06 -1.55
C THR A 89 9.76 1.51 -0.97
N LYS A 90 9.02 0.59 -0.32
CA LYS A 90 7.73 0.94 0.30
C LYS A 90 7.91 1.96 1.43
N ARG A 91 8.97 1.85 2.25
CA ARG A 91 9.26 2.87 3.29
C ARG A 91 9.54 4.26 2.72
N TYR A 92 10.26 4.34 1.61
CA TYR A 92 10.53 5.61 0.93
C TYR A 92 9.22 6.23 0.43
N VAL A 93 8.41 5.43 -0.27
CA VAL A 93 7.14 5.90 -0.84
C VAL A 93 6.13 6.30 0.22
N LEU A 94 6.02 5.57 1.34
CA LEU A 94 5.09 5.95 2.42
C LEU A 94 5.45 7.27 3.09
N ARG A 95 6.76 7.55 3.26
CA ARG A 95 7.23 8.86 3.74
C ARG A 95 6.96 9.97 2.73
N LEU A 96 7.25 9.72 1.45
CA LEU A 96 6.92 10.64 0.36
C LEU A 96 5.42 10.97 0.35
N LEU A 97 4.55 9.95 0.40
CA LEU A 97 3.10 10.11 0.40
C LEU A 97 2.63 10.95 1.60
N ARG A 98 3.23 10.75 2.77
CA ARG A 98 2.93 11.51 3.97
C ARG A 98 3.22 13.00 3.78
N ASP A 99 4.24 13.35 3.00
CA ASP A 99 4.64 14.74 2.74
C ASP A 99 3.90 15.37 1.54
N CYS A 100 3.03 14.63 0.85
CA CYS A 100 2.22 15.11 -0.27
C CYS A 100 0.85 15.64 0.18
N ASP A 101 0.19 16.45 -0.66
CA ASP A 101 -1.12 17.02 -0.34
C ASP A 101 -2.21 15.97 -0.14
N ILE A 102 -2.09 14.81 -0.80
CA ILE A 102 -2.99 13.67 -0.60
C ILE A 102 -3.04 13.21 0.87
N ALA A 103 -1.99 13.43 1.67
CA ALA A 103 -1.98 13.09 3.09
C ALA A 103 -2.96 13.94 3.92
N LYS A 104 -3.37 15.11 3.43
CA LYS A 104 -4.29 16.03 4.12
C LYS A 104 -5.76 15.58 3.98
N ILE A 105 -6.05 14.70 3.04
CA ILE A 105 -7.41 14.24 2.73
C ILE A 105 -7.84 13.18 3.74
N ASN A 106 -9.09 13.23 4.19
CA ASN A 106 -9.63 12.24 5.11
C ASN A 106 -9.75 10.86 4.44
N SER A 107 -9.45 9.80 5.19
CA SER A 107 -9.40 8.41 4.75
C SER A 107 -10.70 7.93 4.11
N LYS A 108 -11.84 8.48 4.51
CA LYS A 108 -13.19 8.16 3.99
C LYS A 108 -13.61 9.03 2.81
N GLU A 109 -13.02 10.22 2.68
CA GLU A 109 -13.43 11.24 1.71
C GLU A 109 -12.60 11.22 0.43
N ILE A 110 -11.50 10.48 0.40
CA ILE A 110 -10.66 10.34 -0.79
C ILE A 110 -11.49 9.92 -2.01
N ARG A 111 -11.25 10.62 -3.12
CA ARG A 111 -11.90 10.45 -4.41
C ARG A 111 -10.90 10.09 -5.50
N THR A 112 -11.42 9.63 -6.63
CA THR A 112 -10.65 9.37 -7.85
C THR A 112 -9.93 10.63 -8.34
N SER A 113 -10.55 11.82 -8.21
CA SER A 113 -9.94 13.11 -8.56
C SER A 113 -8.63 13.36 -7.80
N ASP A 114 -8.59 13.02 -6.52
CA ASP A 114 -7.46 13.28 -5.65
C ASP A 114 -6.26 12.38 -6.00
N LEU A 115 -6.56 11.13 -6.37
CA LEU A 115 -5.55 10.19 -6.87
C LEU A 115 -4.99 10.64 -8.23
N ILE A 116 -5.84 11.16 -9.13
CA ILE A 116 -5.43 11.73 -10.41
C ILE A 116 -4.53 12.94 -10.20
N GLU A 117 -4.92 13.85 -9.30
CA GLU A 117 -4.14 15.04 -8.97
C GLU A 117 -2.77 14.66 -8.39
N HIS A 118 -2.73 13.74 -7.42
CA HIS A 118 -1.46 13.22 -6.89
C HIS A 118 -0.56 12.67 -8.01
N CYS A 119 -1.11 11.85 -8.90
CA CYS A 119 -0.34 11.29 -10.01
C CYS A 119 0.17 12.37 -10.98
N ARG A 120 -0.63 13.41 -11.27
CA ARG A 120 -0.20 14.54 -12.10
C ARG A 120 0.94 15.30 -11.45
N ASN A 121 0.87 15.57 -10.15
CA ASN A 121 1.91 16.25 -9.39
C ASN A 121 3.21 15.42 -9.35
N ARG A 122 3.10 14.09 -9.23
CA ARG A 122 4.27 13.20 -9.30
C ARG A 122 4.90 13.20 -10.69
N ARG A 123 4.07 13.20 -11.75
CA ARG A 123 4.53 13.25 -13.15
C ARG A 123 5.20 14.59 -13.47
N SER A 124 4.67 15.71 -13.01
CA SER A 124 5.30 17.03 -13.19
C SER A 124 6.65 17.12 -12.47
N GLY A 125 6.81 16.42 -11.34
CA GLY A 125 8.09 16.21 -10.66
C GLY A 125 9.04 15.21 -11.34
N GLY A 126 8.75 14.75 -12.57
CA GLY A 126 9.63 13.88 -13.36
C GLY A 126 9.51 12.38 -13.05
N ALA A 127 8.56 11.95 -12.22
CA ALA A 127 8.36 10.52 -11.95
C ALA A 127 7.68 9.83 -13.14
N GLY A 128 8.26 8.71 -13.61
CA GLY A 128 7.65 7.89 -14.65
C GLY A 128 6.47 7.04 -14.12
N PRO A 129 5.57 6.55 -15.01
CA PRO A 129 4.35 5.83 -14.62
C PRO A 129 4.56 4.61 -13.72
N ALA A 130 5.64 3.86 -13.94
CA ALA A 130 6.00 2.72 -13.08
C ALA A 130 6.39 3.11 -11.66
N THR A 131 6.94 4.31 -11.47
CA THR A 131 7.26 4.84 -10.15
C THR A 131 5.98 5.27 -9.44
N ILE A 132 5.12 6.03 -10.12
CA ILE A 132 3.85 6.52 -9.58
C ILE A 132 2.91 5.36 -9.23
N ASN A 133 2.96 4.26 -9.98
CA ASN A 133 2.20 3.05 -9.67
C ASN A 133 2.51 2.49 -8.26
N HIS A 134 3.75 2.64 -7.77
CA HIS A 134 4.08 2.25 -6.39
C HIS A 134 3.37 3.11 -5.36
N ASP A 135 3.23 4.41 -5.60
CA ASP A 135 2.52 5.34 -4.72
C ASP A 135 1.08 4.86 -4.51
N ILE A 136 0.35 4.58 -5.61
CA ILE A 136 -1.04 4.12 -5.58
C ILE A 136 -1.16 2.71 -4.95
N ALA A 137 -0.29 1.78 -5.34
CA ALA A 137 -0.32 0.42 -4.82
C ALA A 137 -0.06 0.36 -3.31
N TYR A 138 0.90 1.15 -2.82
CA TYR A 138 1.26 1.17 -1.41
C TYR A 138 0.26 1.97 -0.56
N LEU A 139 -0.29 3.06 -1.08
CA LEU A 139 -1.40 3.77 -0.41
C LEU A 139 -2.60 2.84 -0.23
N ARG A 140 -3.02 2.14 -1.29
CA ARG A 140 -4.09 1.13 -1.22
C ARG A 140 -3.78 0.05 -0.18
N SER A 141 -2.52 -0.43 -0.14
CA SER A 141 -2.08 -1.43 0.83
C SER A 141 -2.19 -0.95 2.28
N VAL A 142 -1.92 0.33 2.55
CA VAL A 142 -2.06 0.90 3.90
C VAL A 142 -3.52 1.13 4.24
N MET A 143 -4.31 1.69 3.32
CA MET A 143 -5.75 1.91 3.53
C MET A 143 -6.52 0.62 3.80
N LYS A 144 -6.14 -0.52 3.18
CA LYS A 144 -6.69 -1.85 3.52
C LYS A 144 -6.48 -2.28 4.98
N LYS A 145 -5.51 -1.69 5.69
CA LYS A 145 -5.23 -1.98 7.11
C LYS A 145 -5.92 -1.00 8.05
N ALA A 146 -6.49 0.10 7.54
CA ALA A 146 -7.12 1.14 8.34
C ALA A 146 -8.18 0.58 9.32
N ASN A 147 -9.17 -0.15 8.79
CA ASN A 147 -10.24 -0.70 9.61
C ASN A 147 -9.78 -1.90 10.48
N PRO A 148 -9.21 -2.99 9.92
CA PRO A 148 -8.93 -4.20 10.72
C PRO A 148 -7.80 -4.04 11.74
N VAL A 149 -6.88 -3.08 11.57
CA VAL A 149 -5.75 -2.87 12.51
C VAL A 149 -5.97 -1.66 13.39
N PHE A 150 -6.45 -0.55 12.82
CA PHE A 150 -6.52 0.73 13.52
C PHE A 150 -7.94 1.19 13.87
N ASN A 151 -8.96 0.41 13.50
CA ASN A 151 -10.37 0.76 13.67
C ASN A 151 -10.75 2.11 13.02
N ILE A 152 -10.07 2.46 11.92
CA ILE A 152 -10.26 3.68 11.13
C ILE A 152 -11.13 3.37 9.92
N ASP A 153 -12.12 4.22 9.65
CA ASP A 153 -12.97 4.09 8.47
C ASP A 153 -12.26 4.67 7.23
N ALA A 154 -12.18 3.89 6.14
CA ALA A 154 -11.45 4.28 4.94
C ALA A 154 -12.19 3.84 3.66
N ASN A 155 -12.21 4.71 2.64
CA ASN A 155 -12.77 4.41 1.32
C ASN A 155 -11.74 3.67 0.46
N VAL A 156 -11.63 2.35 0.63
CA VAL A 156 -10.70 1.51 -0.15
C VAL A 156 -11.25 1.19 -1.55
N SER A 157 -12.56 1.26 -1.74
CA SER A 157 -13.22 0.99 -3.04
C SER A 157 -12.85 2.02 -4.11
N VAL A 158 -12.45 3.23 -3.73
CA VAL A 158 -11.98 4.27 -4.68
C VAL A 158 -10.90 3.77 -5.64
N PHE A 159 -10.05 2.84 -5.21
CA PHE A 159 -8.97 2.31 -6.05
C PHE A 159 -9.46 1.37 -7.14
N GLU A 160 -10.66 0.80 -7.02
CA GLU A 160 -11.24 -0.08 -8.03
C GLU A 160 -11.70 0.73 -9.24
N GLU A 161 -12.21 1.93 -9.00
CA GLU A 161 -12.60 2.90 -10.04
C GLU A 161 -11.40 3.70 -10.55
N ALA A 162 -10.50 4.14 -9.65
CA ALA A 162 -9.41 5.03 -10.02
C ALA A 162 -8.30 4.33 -10.81
N VAL A 163 -7.94 3.09 -10.50
CA VAL A 163 -6.80 2.41 -11.14
C VAL A 163 -6.99 2.26 -12.66
N PRO A 164 -8.14 1.79 -13.18
CA PRO A 164 -8.38 1.76 -14.62
C PRO A 164 -8.24 3.13 -15.29
N VAL A 165 -8.80 4.17 -14.67
CA VAL A 165 -8.71 5.56 -15.18
C VAL A 165 -7.27 6.06 -15.19
N LEU A 166 -6.49 5.79 -14.14
CA LEU A 166 -5.09 6.19 -14.06
C LEU A 166 -4.22 5.48 -15.12
N ILE A 167 -4.53 4.23 -15.46
CA ILE A 167 -3.86 3.48 -16.52
C ILE A 167 -4.21 4.05 -17.88
N ASP A 168 -5.50 4.28 -18.14
CA ASP A 168 -6.01 4.87 -19.39
C ASP A 168 -5.40 6.26 -19.65
N MET A 169 -5.29 7.09 -18.60
CA MET A 169 -4.62 8.39 -18.65
C MET A 169 -3.08 8.32 -18.76
N GLY A 170 -2.49 7.12 -18.74
CA GLY A 170 -1.04 6.90 -18.76
C GLY A 170 -0.30 7.47 -17.54
N LEU A 171 -1.01 7.71 -16.43
CA LEU A 171 -0.45 8.26 -15.20
C LEU A 171 0.27 7.18 -14.37
N ILE A 172 -0.22 5.94 -14.45
CA ILE A 172 0.43 4.77 -13.86
C ILE A 172 0.62 3.69 -14.92
N GLY A 173 1.57 2.79 -14.70
CA GLY A 173 1.82 1.68 -15.62
C GLY A 173 2.88 0.72 -15.12
N THR A 174 3.14 -0.33 -15.89
CA THR A 174 4.24 -1.26 -15.62
C THR A 174 5.56 -0.71 -16.15
N SER A 175 6.68 -1.20 -15.63
CA SER A 175 7.99 -0.89 -16.20
C SER A 175 8.08 -1.42 -17.62
N GLN A 176 8.74 -0.65 -18.50
CA GLN A 176 8.98 -1.07 -19.88
C GLN A 176 9.77 -2.37 -19.93
N LYS A 177 9.31 -3.28 -20.79
CA LYS A 177 10.01 -4.56 -21.01
C LYS A 177 11.27 -4.28 -21.81
N ARG A 178 12.41 -4.81 -21.34
CA ARG A 178 13.65 -4.81 -22.11
C ARG A 178 13.52 -5.86 -23.22
N THR A 179 13.65 -5.44 -24.48
CA THR A 179 13.46 -6.28 -25.67
C THR A 179 14.75 -6.68 -26.37
N ARG A 180 15.87 -6.02 -26.04
CA ARG A 180 17.18 -6.28 -26.67
C ARG A 180 18.30 -6.42 -25.65
N ARG A 181 19.39 -7.05 -26.09
CA ARG A 181 20.68 -7.05 -25.38
C ARG A 181 21.56 -5.92 -25.92
N PRO A 182 22.54 -5.44 -25.14
CA PRO A 182 23.57 -4.55 -25.66
C PRO A 182 24.35 -5.20 -26.81
N THR A 183 24.72 -4.41 -27.82
CA THR A 183 25.62 -4.85 -28.89
C THR A 183 27.07 -4.94 -28.39
N GLY A 184 27.96 -5.56 -29.18
CA GLY A 184 29.39 -5.62 -28.86
C GLY A 184 30.01 -4.22 -28.71
N GLU A 185 29.65 -3.29 -29.60
CA GLU A 185 30.10 -1.89 -29.54
C GLU A 185 29.57 -1.16 -28.30
N GLU A 186 28.29 -1.35 -27.94
CA GLU A 186 27.72 -0.75 -26.73
C GLU A 186 28.40 -1.31 -25.47
N LEU A 187 28.71 -2.62 -25.44
CA LEU A 187 29.47 -3.22 -24.35
C LEU A 187 30.88 -2.64 -24.26
N GLU A 188 31.54 -2.38 -25.38
CA GLU A 188 32.87 -1.77 -25.38
C GLU A 188 32.84 -0.33 -24.87
N GLN A 189 31.85 0.46 -25.27
CA GLN A 189 31.64 1.81 -24.72
C GLN A 189 31.37 1.79 -23.21
N LEU A 190 30.61 0.80 -22.73
CA LEU A 190 30.40 0.57 -21.30
C LEU A 190 31.71 0.22 -20.59
N ARG A 191 32.53 -0.67 -21.16
CA ARG A 191 33.84 -1.04 -20.61
C ARG A 191 34.75 0.17 -20.48
N GLN A 192 34.90 0.97 -21.53
CA GLN A 192 35.74 2.17 -21.50
C GLN A 192 35.27 3.18 -20.44
N SER A 193 33.95 3.37 -20.31
CA SER A 193 33.39 4.28 -19.31
C SER A 193 33.55 3.76 -17.89
N LEU A 194 33.35 2.46 -17.66
CA LEU A 194 33.59 1.80 -16.38
C LEU A 194 35.07 1.79 -16.02
N GLN A 195 35.97 1.59 -16.98
CA GLN A 195 37.42 1.63 -16.78
C GLN A 195 37.87 3.03 -16.37
N ARG A 196 37.37 4.07 -17.03
CA ARG A 196 37.59 5.47 -16.60
C ARG A 196 37.13 5.68 -15.16
N ARG A 197 35.94 5.19 -14.79
CA ARG A 197 35.42 5.30 -13.41
C ARG A 197 36.26 4.49 -12.41
N GLN A 198 36.74 3.32 -12.81
CA GLN A 198 37.64 2.45 -12.06
C GLN A 198 39.07 3.03 -11.96
N THR A 199 39.44 4.06 -12.74
CA THR A 199 40.78 4.67 -12.72
C THR A 199 40.81 6.12 -12.23
N HIS A 200 39.69 6.86 -12.31
CA HIS A 200 39.61 8.31 -12.05
C HIS A 200 40.02 8.77 -10.63
N ARG A 201 39.46 8.19 -9.56
CA ARG A 201 39.90 8.45 -8.16
C ARG A 201 39.66 7.23 -7.26
N PRO A 202 40.51 6.94 -6.25
CA PRO A 202 40.22 5.91 -5.27
C PRO A 202 38.88 6.21 -4.57
N ASN A 203 37.91 5.29 -4.71
CA ASN A 203 36.59 5.41 -4.08
C ASN A 203 36.65 4.84 -2.65
N GLY A 204 37.56 5.38 -1.83
CA GLY A 204 37.93 4.84 -0.52
C GLY A 204 39.17 3.94 -0.56
N ASN A 205 39.39 3.18 0.53
CA ASN A 205 40.57 2.30 0.69
C ASN A 205 40.59 1.12 -0.29
N VAL A 206 39.45 0.79 -0.91
CA VAL A 206 39.29 -0.35 -1.82
C VAL A 206 38.79 0.15 -3.17
N ARG A 207 39.48 -0.26 -4.24
CA ARG A 207 39.04 0.01 -5.61
C ARG A 207 37.87 -0.91 -5.93
N ILE A 208 36.77 -0.35 -6.44
CA ILE A 208 35.66 -1.17 -6.96
C ILE A 208 36.06 -1.70 -8.34
N PRO A 209 36.09 -3.04 -8.55
CA PRO A 209 36.48 -3.64 -9.83
C PRO A 209 35.28 -3.66 -10.79
N TYR A 210 34.97 -2.52 -11.40
CA TYR A 210 33.79 -2.38 -12.27
C TYR A 210 33.84 -3.28 -13.51
N LEU A 211 35.01 -3.48 -14.12
CA LEU A 211 35.16 -4.36 -15.28
C LEU A 211 34.87 -5.81 -14.90
N ASP A 212 35.49 -6.31 -13.82
CA ASP A 212 35.28 -7.69 -13.36
C ASP A 212 33.82 -7.92 -12.98
N ILE A 213 33.17 -6.95 -12.33
CA ILE A 213 31.73 -7.05 -12.01
C ILE A 213 30.88 -7.13 -13.29
N LEU A 214 31.20 -6.33 -14.31
CA LEU A 214 30.48 -6.37 -15.59
C LEU A 214 30.64 -7.73 -16.26
N ASP A 215 31.88 -8.20 -16.42
CA ASP A 215 32.19 -9.46 -17.08
C ASP A 215 31.60 -10.65 -16.34
N PHE A 216 31.79 -10.68 -15.03
CA PHE A 216 31.21 -11.72 -14.19
C PHE A 216 29.69 -11.74 -14.28
N SER A 217 29.03 -10.58 -14.30
CA SER A 217 27.57 -10.49 -14.44
C SER A 217 27.09 -11.00 -15.81
N ILE A 218 27.84 -10.73 -16.88
CA ILE A 218 27.52 -11.24 -18.23
C ILE A 218 27.68 -12.76 -18.28
N LEU A 219 28.78 -13.30 -17.75
CA LEU A 219 29.10 -14.72 -17.79
C LEU A 219 28.17 -15.56 -16.91
N THR A 220 27.83 -15.07 -15.72
CA THR A 220 27.03 -15.82 -14.73
C THR A 220 25.54 -15.52 -14.81
N CYS A 221 25.14 -14.48 -15.53
CA CYS A 221 23.77 -13.95 -15.56
C CYS A 221 23.21 -13.63 -14.15
N MET A 222 24.08 -13.41 -13.16
CA MET A 222 23.69 -13.09 -11.79
C MET A 222 23.24 -11.65 -11.68
N ARG A 223 22.37 -11.36 -10.70
CA ARG A 223 22.01 -9.97 -10.39
C ARG A 223 23.20 -9.29 -9.72
N ILE A 224 23.43 -8.02 -10.02
CA ILE A 224 24.55 -7.25 -9.43
C ILE A 224 24.58 -7.32 -7.89
N GLY A 225 23.43 -7.29 -7.23
CA GLY A 225 23.36 -7.43 -5.77
C GLY A 225 23.78 -8.82 -5.26
N GLU A 226 23.58 -9.87 -6.07
CA GLU A 226 24.05 -11.23 -5.77
C GLU A 226 25.57 -11.29 -5.96
N VAL A 227 26.09 -10.74 -7.07
CA VAL A 227 27.54 -10.66 -7.35
C VAL A 227 28.29 -9.93 -6.23
N CYS A 228 27.81 -8.75 -5.82
CA CYS A 228 28.45 -7.97 -4.76
C CYS A 228 28.30 -8.56 -3.36
N SER A 229 27.55 -9.66 -3.19
CA SER A 229 27.34 -10.32 -1.90
C SER A 229 28.12 -11.63 -1.74
N LEU A 230 28.85 -12.04 -2.78
CA LEU A 230 29.68 -13.23 -2.78
C LEU A 230 30.79 -13.13 -1.73
N ARG A 231 31.14 -14.27 -1.13
CA ARG A 231 32.16 -14.36 -0.09
C ARG A 231 33.21 -15.40 -0.47
N TRP A 232 34.44 -15.19 0.01
CA TRP A 232 35.53 -16.16 -0.19
C TRP A 232 35.23 -17.52 0.43
N GLU A 233 34.57 -17.55 1.59
CA GLU A 233 34.16 -18.80 2.26
C GLU A 233 33.16 -19.63 1.45
N ASP A 234 32.44 -19.01 0.51
CA ASP A 234 31.44 -19.68 -0.33
C ASP A 234 32.04 -20.25 -1.63
N LEU A 235 33.33 -19.98 -1.91
CA LEU A 235 34.02 -20.42 -3.11
C LEU A 235 34.59 -21.83 -2.93
N ASN A 236 34.10 -22.76 -3.73
CA ASN A 236 34.67 -24.09 -3.87
C ASN A 236 35.64 -24.12 -5.06
N GLN A 237 36.93 -23.97 -4.77
CA GLN A 237 37.97 -23.94 -5.81
C GLN A 237 38.13 -25.28 -6.51
N ALA A 238 38.01 -26.40 -5.78
CA ALA A 238 38.16 -27.75 -6.34
C ALA A 238 37.09 -28.04 -7.41
N HIS A 239 35.86 -27.65 -7.14
CA HIS A 239 34.73 -27.86 -8.06
C HIS A 239 34.45 -26.66 -8.96
N LYS A 240 35.19 -25.56 -8.82
CA LYS A 240 34.98 -24.30 -9.55
C LYS A 240 33.52 -23.82 -9.46
N THR A 241 32.96 -23.85 -8.24
CA THR A 241 31.60 -23.38 -7.96
C THR A 241 31.60 -22.38 -6.82
N ILE A 242 30.56 -21.56 -6.74
CA ILE A 242 30.35 -20.62 -5.64
C ILE A 242 28.93 -20.72 -5.12
N THR A 243 28.77 -20.65 -3.80
CA THR A 243 27.44 -20.60 -3.16
C THR A 243 26.92 -19.17 -3.12
N VAL A 244 25.84 -18.91 -3.84
CA VAL A 244 25.11 -17.64 -3.81
C VAL A 244 24.07 -17.72 -2.71
N ARG A 245 24.24 -16.94 -1.65
CA ARG A 245 23.31 -16.93 -0.51
C ARG A 245 22.07 -16.09 -0.77
N ASP A 246 20.94 -16.53 -0.21
CA ASP A 246 19.65 -15.82 -0.25
C ASP A 246 19.29 -15.29 -1.65
N ARG A 247 19.46 -16.16 -2.66
CA ARG A 247 19.26 -15.82 -4.06
C ARG A 247 17.86 -15.27 -4.25
N LYS A 248 17.75 -14.21 -5.05
CA LYS A 248 16.50 -13.47 -5.16
C LYS A 248 15.43 -14.31 -5.85
N ASP A 249 14.44 -14.71 -5.05
CA ASP A 249 13.23 -15.43 -5.43
C ASP A 249 11.97 -14.63 -5.04
N PRO A 250 10.88 -14.66 -5.84
CA PRO A 250 9.66 -13.91 -5.55
C PRO A 250 8.91 -14.37 -4.29
N ARG A 251 9.07 -15.63 -3.89
CA ARG A 251 8.28 -16.28 -2.82
C ARG A 251 9.13 -16.53 -1.57
N LYS A 252 10.38 -16.98 -1.72
CA LYS A 252 11.25 -17.29 -0.57
C LYS A 252 12.70 -16.92 -0.86
N LYS A 253 13.10 -15.74 -0.39
CA LYS A 253 14.49 -15.29 -0.48
C LYS A 253 15.39 -15.86 0.63
N GLN A 254 14.92 -15.85 1.88
CA GLN A 254 15.72 -16.26 3.04
C GLN A 254 15.94 -17.78 3.05
N GLY A 255 17.20 -18.19 3.22
CA GLY A 255 17.62 -19.59 3.16
C GLY A 255 17.69 -20.16 1.74
N ASN A 256 17.48 -19.34 0.71
CA ASN A 256 17.54 -19.78 -0.68
C ASN A 256 18.99 -19.73 -1.19
N HIS A 257 19.83 -20.64 -0.69
CA HIS A 257 21.21 -20.77 -1.14
C HIS A 257 21.28 -21.60 -2.41
N MET A 258 22.00 -21.14 -3.42
CA MET A 258 22.16 -21.86 -4.69
C MET A 258 23.63 -21.92 -5.10
N ILE A 259 24.06 -23.08 -5.58
CA ILE A 259 25.39 -23.27 -6.15
C ILE A 259 25.34 -22.79 -7.61
N VAL A 260 26.32 -21.96 -8.00
CA VAL A 260 26.46 -21.46 -9.37
C VAL A 260 27.88 -21.76 -9.85
N SER A 261 28.03 -22.15 -11.12
CA SER A 261 29.32 -22.23 -11.77
C SER A 261 29.69 -20.87 -12.38
N PRO A 262 30.81 -20.25 -11.98
CA PRO A 262 31.31 -19.01 -12.59
C PRO A 262 31.70 -19.16 -14.06
N ALA A 263 31.89 -20.40 -14.54
CA ALA A 263 32.39 -20.70 -15.88
C ALA A 263 31.27 -20.80 -16.95
N GLY A 264 30.06 -20.34 -16.66
CA GLY A 264 28.96 -20.27 -17.65
C GLY A 264 28.38 -21.63 -18.09
N ARG A 265 28.85 -22.76 -17.54
CA ARG A 265 28.16 -24.04 -17.66
C ARG A 265 27.08 -24.10 -16.59
N ILE A 266 25.84 -23.94 -17.01
CA ILE A 266 24.68 -24.34 -16.21
C ILE A 266 24.86 -25.84 -15.93
N VAL A 267 25.07 -26.20 -14.67
CA VAL A 267 24.95 -27.57 -14.19
C VAL A 267 23.50 -27.78 -13.79
#